data_AF-A0A9W8MJ41-F1
#
_entry.id   AF-A0A9W8MJ41-F1
#
_cell.length_a   1.000
_cell.length_b   1.000
_cell.length_c   1.000
_cell.angle_alpha   90.00
_cell.angle_beta   90.00
_cell.angle_gamma   90.00
#
_symmetry.space_group_name_H-M   'P 1'
#
loop_
_entity.id
_entity.type
_entity.pdbx_description
1 polymer ?
#
loop_
_entity_poly.entity_id
_entity_poly.type
_entity_poly.pdbx_seq_one_letter_code
_entity_poly.pdbx_strand_id
1 'polypeptide(L)'
;MKAAIFTILAFFALSAQAHFRLLYPEPRGPFVADREPLFCGGYDNATTNRTTFPLSNGFFRIRQGHADWAGSVLISVAPNPSTFDDFASGGENQFARLWANESKTGNFCIPLDLSSTGIAGVADGANVTIQVVLTGGDGQLYQCADLTLSSTFTVPADLQATCVNQTADDHSSHGSNSTNSTTGGSSAGSGSLGNVEQRPLIAALAVGVFGALLGLL
;
A
#
# COMPACT_ATOMS: atom_id res chain seq x y z
N MET A 1 3.14 55.51 19.02
CA MET A 1 2.47 54.20 18.86
C MET A 1 3.07 53.53 17.63
N LYS A 2 4.03 52.62 17.81
CA LYS A 2 4.69 51.89 16.71
C LYS A 2 3.99 50.54 16.59
N ALA A 3 3.15 50.38 15.57
CA ALA A 3 2.49 49.11 15.30
C ALA A 3 3.53 48.14 14.69
N ALA A 4 3.80 47.04 15.40
CA ALA A 4 4.59 45.94 14.89
C ALA A 4 3.71 45.10 13.95
N ILE A 5 4.12 44.99 12.68
CA ILE A 5 3.48 44.10 11.71
C ILE A 5 4.11 42.71 11.90
N PHE A 6 3.37 41.79 12.49
CA PHE A 6 3.72 40.37 12.53
C PHE A 6 3.21 39.70 11.25
N THR A 7 4.12 39.38 10.33
CA THR A 7 3.82 38.53 9.16
C THR A 7 3.84 37.07 9.61
N ILE A 8 2.68 36.46 9.81
CA ILE A 8 2.54 35.02 10.03
C ILE A 8 2.64 34.34 8.67
N LEU A 9 3.77 33.69 8.39
CA LEU A 9 3.95 32.86 7.21
C LEU A 9 3.35 31.47 7.50
N ALA A 10 2.10 31.24 7.10
CA ALA A 10 1.48 29.92 7.19
C ALA A 10 2.07 29.01 6.11
N PHE A 11 3.00 28.14 6.49
CA PHE A 11 3.44 27.03 5.65
C PHE A 11 2.34 25.96 5.63
N PHE A 12 1.54 25.94 4.56
CA PHE A 12 0.72 24.78 4.24
C PHE A 12 1.63 23.70 3.67
N ALA A 13 2.06 22.75 4.51
CA ALA A 13 2.66 21.52 4.03
C ALA A 13 1.57 20.71 3.33
N LEU A 14 1.56 20.74 1.99
CA LEU A 14 0.80 19.80 1.18
C LEU A 14 1.46 18.44 1.36
N SER A 15 0.88 17.57 2.19
CA SER A 15 1.25 16.16 2.25
C SER A 15 0.89 15.53 0.91
N ALA A 16 1.90 15.20 0.10
CA ALA A 16 1.70 14.48 -1.14
C ALA A 16 1.47 12.99 -0.79
N GLN A 17 0.21 12.58 -0.70
CA GLN A 17 -0.12 11.19 -0.43
C GLN A 17 0.30 10.31 -1.60
N ALA A 18 1.07 9.28 -1.26
CA ALA A 18 1.64 8.30 -2.17
C ALA A 18 0.59 7.27 -2.65
N HIS A 19 -0.47 7.75 -3.29
CA HIS A 19 -1.62 6.94 -3.73
C HIS A 19 -1.22 5.82 -4.69
N PHE A 20 -1.84 4.66 -4.53
CA PHE A 20 -1.62 3.52 -5.41
C PHE A 20 -2.91 3.06 -6.10
N ARG A 21 -2.81 2.12 -7.01
CA ARG A 21 -3.97 1.45 -7.62
C ARG A 21 -3.77 -0.04 -7.58
N LEU A 22 -4.71 -0.79 -7.02
CA LEU A 22 -4.75 -2.24 -7.19
C LEU A 22 -5.23 -2.54 -8.61
N LEU A 23 -4.44 -3.30 -9.38
CA LEU A 23 -4.69 -3.66 -10.77
C LEU A 23 -5.13 -5.12 -10.93
N TYR A 24 -4.70 -5.98 -10.02
CA TYR A 24 -5.09 -7.38 -9.93
C TYR A 24 -4.83 -7.88 -8.50
N PRO A 25 -5.68 -8.69 -7.88
CA PRO A 25 -7.05 -9.04 -8.30
C PRO A 25 -7.96 -7.82 -8.48
N GLU A 26 -9.17 -8.03 -8.99
CA GLU A 26 -10.11 -6.92 -9.22
C GLU A 26 -10.39 -6.18 -7.89
N PRO A 27 -10.17 -4.86 -7.82
CA PRO A 27 -10.47 -4.10 -6.61
C PRO A 27 -11.97 -4.06 -6.34
N ARG A 28 -12.33 -3.98 -5.06
CA ARG A 28 -13.73 -3.93 -4.59
C ARG A 28 -14.54 -2.79 -5.22
N GLY A 29 -13.88 -1.71 -5.61
CA GLY A 29 -14.52 -0.59 -6.30
C GLY A 29 -13.51 0.25 -7.09
N PRO A 30 -14.00 1.22 -7.86
CA PRO A 30 -13.13 2.09 -8.64
C PRO A 30 -12.20 2.92 -7.73
N PHE A 31 -10.99 3.17 -8.21
CA PHE A 31 -10.04 3.99 -7.47
C PHE A 31 -10.54 5.45 -7.32
N VAL A 32 -10.58 5.93 -6.07
CA VAL A 32 -10.81 7.32 -5.71
C VAL A 32 -9.76 7.73 -4.69
N ALA A 33 -8.80 8.55 -5.12
CA ALA A 33 -7.62 8.95 -4.33
C ALA A 33 -7.99 9.39 -2.91
N ASP A 34 -8.87 10.38 -2.78
CA ASP A 34 -9.28 10.96 -1.49
C ASP A 34 -9.96 9.96 -0.53
N ARG A 35 -10.42 8.81 -1.03
CA ARG A 35 -11.06 7.77 -0.21
C ARG A 35 -10.11 6.64 0.15
N GLU A 36 -8.92 6.58 -0.45
CA GLU A 36 -7.93 5.54 -0.21
C GLU A 36 -7.48 5.45 1.26
N PRO A 37 -7.47 6.52 2.08
CA PRO A 37 -7.22 6.41 3.52
C PRO A 37 -8.36 5.74 4.33
N LEU A 38 -9.54 5.55 3.73
CA LEU A 38 -10.67 4.89 4.37
C LEU A 38 -10.56 3.37 4.23
N PHE A 39 -11.27 2.64 5.08
CA PHE A 39 -11.36 1.18 5.00
C PHE A 39 -11.71 0.73 3.57
N CYS A 40 -10.86 -0.13 2.98
CA CYS A 40 -11.02 -0.62 1.61
C CYS A 40 -11.25 0.49 0.56
N GLY A 41 -10.69 1.69 0.73
CA GLY A 41 -10.92 2.82 -0.18
C GLY A 41 -12.34 3.41 -0.08
N GLY A 42 -13.01 3.22 1.06
CA GLY A 42 -14.40 3.60 1.32
C GLY A 42 -15.43 2.63 0.71
N TYR A 43 -15.00 1.45 0.27
CA TYR A 43 -15.91 0.39 -0.16
C TYR A 43 -16.10 -0.61 0.99
N ASP A 44 -16.99 -0.27 1.91
CA ASP A 44 -17.10 -1.00 3.18
C ASP A 44 -17.64 -2.42 3.00
N ASN A 45 -18.54 -2.64 2.04
CA ASN A 45 -19.17 -3.93 1.85
C ASN A 45 -18.42 -4.81 0.84
N ALA A 46 -18.16 -6.06 1.20
CA ALA A 46 -17.62 -7.06 0.29
C ALA A 46 -18.52 -7.26 -0.94
N THR A 47 -17.91 -7.43 -2.11
CA THR A 47 -18.65 -7.73 -3.33
C THR A 47 -19.06 -9.20 -3.39
N THR A 48 -20.08 -9.48 -4.20
CA THR A 48 -20.45 -10.85 -4.59
C THR A 48 -19.65 -11.36 -5.79
N ASN A 49 -19.04 -10.46 -6.58
CA ASN A 49 -18.28 -10.79 -7.78
C ASN A 49 -16.79 -11.01 -7.44
N ARG A 50 -16.53 -12.07 -6.68
CA ARG A 50 -15.20 -12.39 -6.14
C ARG A 50 -14.26 -12.88 -7.23
N THR A 51 -12.99 -12.48 -7.17
CA THR A 51 -11.97 -13.01 -8.07
C THR A 51 -11.54 -14.41 -7.60
N THR A 52 -11.61 -15.42 -8.46
CA THR A 52 -10.98 -16.71 -8.17
C THR A 52 -9.47 -16.53 -8.07
N PHE A 53 -8.87 -16.95 -6.96
CA PHE A 53 -7.45 -16.73 -6.66
C PHE A 53 -6.77 -18.04 -6.22
N PRO A 54 -5.54 -18.33 -6.69
CA PRO A 54 -4.89 -19.57 -6.33
C PRO A 54 -4.39 -19.52 -4.87
N LEU A 55 -4.41 -20.65 -4.18
CA LEU A 55 -3.81 -20.73 -2.83
C LEU A 55 -2.30 -20.50 -2.86
N SER A 56 -1.63 -21.00 -3.91
CA SER A 56 -0.18 -20.93 -4.08
C SER A 56 0.17 -20.34 -5.44
N ASN A 57 1.34 -19.71 -5.56
CA ASN A 57 1.80 -19.07 -6.81
C ASN A 57 0.87 -17.96 -7.32
N GLY A 58 0.10 -17.35 -6.42
CA GLY A 58 -0.66 -16.14 -6.71
C GLY A 58 0.22 -14.91 -6.77
N PHE A 59 -0.33 -13.82 -7.29
CA PHE A 59 0.29 -12.51 -7.28
C PHE A 59 -0.77 -11.43 -7.19
N PHE A 60 -0.39 -10.25 -6.73
CA PHE A 60 -1.17 -9.03 -6.90
C PHE A 60 -0.35 -8.00 -7.66
N ARG A 61 -1.04 -7.10 -8.34
CA ARG A 61 -0.44 -6.04 -9.13
C ARG A 61 -0.89 -4.70 -8.60
N ILE A 62 0.05 -3.80 -8.41
CA ILE A 62 -0.25 -2.41 -8.06
C ILE A 62 0.42 -1.46 -9.04
N ARG A 63 -0.14 -0.26 -9.17
CA ARG A 63 0.57 0.90 -9.72
C ARG A 63 0.77 1.91 -8.62
N GLN A 64 2.01 2.24 -8.34
CA GLN A 64 2.40 3.27 -7.39
C GLN A 64 2.99 4.47 -8.16
N GLY A 65 2.55 5.68 -7.84
CA GLY A 65 2.99 6.94 -8.43
C GLY A 65 4.20 7.59 -7.77
N HIS A 66 4.54 7.25 -6.52
CA HIS A 66 5.64 7.88 -5.77
C HIS A 66 6.70 6.85 -5.34
N ALA A 67 7.96 7.28 -5.19
CA ALA A 67 9.00 6.45 -4.59
C ALA A 67 8.82 6.30 -3.07
N ASP A 68 9.72 5.54 -2.46
CA ASP A 68 9.91 5.43 -1.02
C ASP A 68 8.63 5.09 -0.24
N TRP A 69 8.06 3.95 -0.59
CA TRP A 69 6.85 3.42 0.02
C TRP A 69 7.11 2.08 0.69
N ALA A 70 6.29 1.76 1.68
CA ALA A 70 6.22 0.45 2.29
C ALA A 70 4.84 -0.16 2.03
N GLY A 71 4.77 -1.47 1.86
CA GLY A 71 3.49 -2.17 1.65
C GLY A 71 3.41 -3.53 2.33
N SER A 72 2.21 -3.90 2.73
CA SER A 72 1.85 -5.22 3.27
C SER A 72 0.48 -5.68 2.74
N VAL A 73 0.12 -6.94 3.01
CA VAL A 73 -1.20 -7.48 2.67
C VAL A 73 -1.80 -8.11 3.92
N LEU A 74 -2.95 -7.59 4.34
CA LEU A 74 -3.81 -8.21 5.34
C LEU A 74 -4.82 -9.12 4.65
N ILE A 75 -5.30 -10.14 5.35
CA ILE A 75 -6.36 -11.02 4.89
C ILE A 75 -7.43 -11.19 5.96
N SER A 76 -8.69 -11.14 5.56
CA SER A 76 -9.83 -11.50 6.38
C SER A 76 -10.47 -12.76 5.84
N VAL A 77 -10.75 -13.71 6.72
CA VAL A 77 -11.55 -14.91 6.44
C VAL A 77 -13.02 -14.72 6.84
N ALA A 78 -13.39 -13.51 7.28
CA ALA A 78 -14.79 -13.17 7.52
C ALA A 78 -15.54 -13.19 6.17
N PRO A 79 -16.82 -13.64 6.15
CA PRO A 79 -17.58 -13.71 4.90
C PRO A 79 -17.83 -12.33 4.28
N ASN A 80 -17.98 -11.28 5.10
CA ASN A 80 -18.26 -9.91 4.65
C ASN A 80 -17.54 -8.88 5.54
N PRO A 81 -16.20 -8.74 5.43
CA PRO A 81 -15.46 -7.78 6.24
C PRO A 81 -15.82 -6.35 5.84
N SER A 82 -16.12 -5.53 6.85
CA SER A 82 -16.60 -4.15 6.73
C SER A 82 -15.84 -3.15 7.61
N THR A 83 -14.92 -3.62 8.43
CA THR A 83 -14.10 -2.82 9.33
C THR A 83 -12.66 -3.33 9.36
N PHE A 84 -11.72 -2.51 9.85
CA PHE A 84 -10.32 -2.93 10.01
C PHE A 84 -10.16 -4.11 10.99
N ASP A 85 -11.02 -4.19 12.01
CA ASP A 85 -10.98 -5.26 13.02
C ASP A 85 -11.29 -6.65 12.41
N ASP A 86 -11.99 -6.70 11.27
CA ASP A 86 -12.27 -7.95 10.56
C ASP A 86 -10.99 -8.59 9.96
N PHE A 87 -9.88 -7.87 9.93
CA PHE A 87 -8.56 -8.34 9.47
C PHE A 87 -7.63 -8.71 10.63
N ALA A 88 -8.17 -8.80 11.85
CA ALA A 88 -7.44 -9.21 13.04
C ALA A 88 -8.04 -10.48 13.66
N SER A 89 -7.20 -11.26 14.35
CA SER A 89 -7.60 -12.40 15.15
C SER A 89 -6.85 -12.39 16.47
N GLY A 90 -7.56 -12.51 17.59
CA GLY A 90 -6.94 -12.41 18.92
C GLY A 90 -6.30 -11.05 19.23
N GLY A 91 -6.68 -9.99 18.50
CA GLY A 91 -6.09 -8.66 18.62
C GLY A 91 -4.83 -8.43 17.75
N GLU A 92 -4.43 -9.42 16.94
CA GLU A 92 -3.30 -9.30 16.02
C GLU A 92 -3.75 -9.30 14.56
N ASN A 93 -3.12 -8.46 13.74
CA ASN A 93 -3.37 -8.39 12.31
C ASN A 93 -3.00 -9.69 11.60
N GLN A 94 -3.89 -10.16 10.73
CA GLN A 94 -3.68 -11.35 9.91
C GLN A 94 -2.95 -10.98 8.62
N PHE A 95 -1.62 -11.07 8.63
CA PHE A 95 -0.79 -10.77 7.47
C PHE A 95 -0.73 -11.96 6.50
N ALA A 96 -1.29 -11.80 5.31
CA ALA A 96 -0.99 -12.66 4.17
C ALA A 96 0.38 -12.35 3.56
N ARG A 97 0.87 -11.12 3.76
CA ARG A 97 2.22 -10.70 3.38
C ARG A 97 2.71 -9.61 4.32
N LEU A 98 3.91 -9.79 4.86
CA LEU A 98 4.54 -8.82 5.76
C LEU A 98 4.98 -7.55 5.01
N TRP A 99 5.28 -6.52 5.79
CA TRP A 99 5.80 -5.24 5.29
C TRP A 99 7.12 -5.39 4.56
N ALA A 100 7.25 -4.70 3.44
CA ALA A 100 8.50 -4.50 2.72
C ALA A 100 8.57 -3.09 2.13
N ASN A 101 9.78 -2.58 1.96
CA ASN A 101 10.03 -1.23 1.41
C ASN A 101 10.41 -1.31 -0.06
N GLU A 102 10.08 -0.25 -0.80
CA GLU A 102 10.42 -0.07 -2.21
C GLU A 102 10.72 1.41 -2.47
N SER A 103 11.83 1.68 -3.14
CA SER A 103 12.29 3.04 -3.42
C SER A 103 11.89 3.53 -4.81
N LYS A 104 11.17 2.71 -5.58
CA LYS A 104 10.78 3.04 -6.96
C LYS A 104 9.29 3.29 -7.09
N THR A 105 8.95 4.05 -8.13
CA THR A 105 7.58 4.22 -8.64
C THR A 105 7.31 3.23 -9.78
N GLY A 106 6.05 3.04 -10.16
CA GLY A 106 5.64 2.30 -11.35
C GLY A 106 4.66 1.15 -11.09
N ASN A 107 4.64 0.20 -12.02
CA ASN A 107 3.84 -1.01 -11.90
C ASN A 107 4.67 -2.10 -11.21
N PHE A 108 4.07 -2.73 -10.21
CA PHE A 108 4.67 -3.83 -9.48
C PHE A 108 3.80 -5.06 -9.62
N CYS A 109 4.43 -6.20 -9.91
CA CYS A 109 3.84 -7.50 -9.70
C CYS A 109 4.51 -8.19 -8.52
N ILE A 110 3.70 -8.54 -7.52
CA ILE A 110 4.18 -8.97 -6.23
C ILE A 110 3.59 -10.35 -5.94
N PRO A 111 4.45 -11.37 -5.70
CA PRO A 111 3.98 -12.69 -5.31
C PRO A 111 3.18 -12.66 -4.02
N LEU A 112 2.10 -13.45 -3.99
CA LEU A 112 1.24 -13.66 -2.84
C LEU A 112 0.89 -15.14 -2.75
N ASP A 113 1.61 -15.85 -1.89
CA ASP A 113 1.34 -17.23 -1.55
C ASP A 113 0.51 -17.28 -0.28
N LEU A 114 -0.74 -17.69 -0.39
CA LEU A 114 -1.66 -17.79 0.73
C LEU A 114 -1.54 -19.13 1.47
N SER A 115 -1.00 -20.15 0.80
CA SER A 115 -0.87 -21.51 1.32
C SER A 115 0.10 -21.62 2.50
N SER A 116 1.06 -20.70 2.58
CA SER A 116 2.11 -20.67 3.61
C SER A 116 1.82 -19.70 4.77
N THR A 117 0.66 -19.05 4.79
CA THR A 117 0.34 -18.02 5.80
C THR A 117 0.08 -18.58 7.20
N GLY A 118 -0.35 -19.85 7.30
CA GLY A 118 -0.75 -20.46 8.57
C GLY A 118 -2.05 -19.89 9.17
N ILE A 119 -2.77 -19.04 8.43
CA ILE A 119 -4.00 -18.39 8.89
C ILE A 119 -5.17 -19.36 8.78
N ALA A 120 -5.81 -19.65 9.91
CA ALA A 120 -6.98 -20.53 9.95
C ALA A 120 -8.12 -19.98 9.06
N GLY A 121 -8.70 -20.85 8.23
CA GLY A 121 -9.77 -20.48 7.29
C GLY A 121 -9.28 -20.12 5.89
N VAL A 122 -7.97 -19.91 5.68
CA VAL A 122 -7.38 -19.78 4.34
C VAL A 122 -7.23 -21.18 3.73
N ALA A 123 -8.25 -21.61 3.00
CA ALA A 123 -8.34 -22.95 2.42
C ALA A 123 -9.09 -22.95 1.08
N ASP A 124 -9.08 -24.09 0.38
CA ASP A 124 -9.81 -24.27 -0.88
C ASP A 124 -11.31 -23.99 -0.71
N GLY A 125 -11.88 -23.21 -1.64
CA GLY A 125 -13.29 -22.80 -1.62
C GLY A 125 -13.60 -21.65 -0.65
N ALA A 126 -12.65 -21.19 0.17
CA ALA A 126 -12.90 -20.12 1.11
C ALA A 126 -13.10 -18.77 0.40
N ASN A 127 -14.11 -18.03 0.85
CA ASN A 127 -14.25 -16.61 0.52
C ASN A 127 -13.42 -15.80 1.50
N VAL A 128 -12.50 -14.99 0.98
CA VAL A 128 -11.63 -14.13 1.78
C VAL A 128 -11.61 -12.73 1.18
N THR A 129 -11.16 -11.75 1.94
CA THR A 129 -10.82 -10.43 1.39
C THR A 129 -9.37 -10.15 1.72
N ILE A 130 -8.59 -9.73 0.73
CA ILE A 130 -7.26 -9.15 0.98
C ILE A 130 -7.38 -7.63 1.02
N GLN A 131 -6.67 -6.99 1.95
CA GLN A 131 -6.49 -5.56 2.00
C GLN A 131 -5.01 -5.26 1.79
N VAL A 132 -4.71 -4.63 0.65
CA VAL A 132 -3.37 -4.13 0.35
C VAL A 132 -3.22 -2.81 1.07
N VAL A 133 -2.19 -2.72 1.91
CA VAL A 133 -1.89 -1.55 2.73
C VAL A 133 -0.58 -0.95 2.26
N LEU A 134 -0.56 0.32 1.88
CA LEU A 134 0.66 1.06 1.56
C LEU A 134 0.80 2.31 2.45
N THR A 135 2.03 2.75 2.65
CA THR A 135 2.35 4.06 3.26
C THR A 135 3.58 4.67 2.61
N GLY A 136 3.54 5.98 2.35
CA GLY A 136 4.68 6.81 1.93
C GLY A 136 5.18 7.76 3.01
N GLY A 137 4.79 7.54 4.28
CA GLY A 137 5.19 8.37 5.42
C GLY A 137 4.16 9.41 5.90
N ASP A 138 3.04 9.58 5.20
CA ASP A 138 1.99 10.55 5.53
C ASP A 138 0.60 9.93 5.82
N GLY A 139 0.58 8.62 6.04
CA GLY A 139 -0.63 7.86 6.37
C GLY A 139 -0.63 6.50 5.68
N GLN A 140 -1.60 5.67 6.05
CA GLN A 140 -1.84 4.39 5.39
C GLN A 140 -2.97 4.53 4.38
N LEU A 141 -2.80 3.83 3.28
CA LEU A 141 -3.69 3.80 2.12
C LEU A 141 -4.12 2.36 1.88
N TYR A 142 -5.40 2.17 1.55
CA TYR A 142 -6.04 0.86 1.56
C TYR A 142 -6.84 0.64 0.28
N GLN A 143 -6.63 -0.52 -0.34
CA GLN A 143 -7.51 -1.07 -1.37
C GLN A 143 -7.74 -2.55 -1.11
N CYS A 144 -8.97 -3.00 -1.30
CA CYS A 144 -9.36 -4.39 -1.05
C CYS A 144 -9.70 -5.11 -2.34
N ALA A 145 -9.47 -6.42 -2.35
CA ALA A 145 -10.00 -7.34 -3.33
C ALA A 145 -10.69 -8.51 -2.61
N ASP A 146 -11.89 -8.84 -3.07
CA ASP A 146 -12.68 -9.96 -2.55
C ASP A 146 -12.41 -11.20 -3.40
N LEU A 147 -11.99 -12.29 -2.77
CA LEU A 147 -11.49 -13.49 -3.43
C LEU A 147 -12.31 -14.72 -3.07
N THR A 148 -12.29 -15.69 -3.98
CA THR A 148 -12.65 -17.09 -3.70
C THR A 148 -11.42 -17.94 -3.98
N LEU A 149 -10.92 -18.61 -2.94
CA LEU A 149 -9.67 -19.36 -3.02
C LEU A 149 -9.87 -20.70 -3.71
N SER A 150 -8.89 -21.11 -4.51
CA SER A 150 -8.88 -22.42 -5.15
C SER A 150 -7.47 -23.00 -5.23
N SER A 151 -7.35 -24.27 -4.84
CA SER A 151 -6.14 -25.08 -4.92
C SER A 151 -5.81 -25.53 -6.34
N THR A 152 -6.81 -25.55 -7.23
CA THR A 152 -6.68 -26.03 -8.62
C THR A 152 -6.69 -24.89 -9.64
N PHE A 153 -7.09 -23.68 -9.23
CA PHE A 153 -7.02 -22.53 -10.09
C PHE A 153 -5.56 -22.18 -10.40
N THR A 154 -5.31 -21.92 -11.68
CA THR A 154 -4.04 -21.36 -12.16
C THR A 154 -4.38 -20.03 -12.82
N VAL A 155 -3.61 -18.99 -12.51
CA VAL A 155 -3.83 -17.68 -13.13
C VAL A 155 -3.71 -17.81 -14.66
N PRO A 156 -4.72 -17.36 -15.42
CA PRO A 156 -4.67 -17.38 -16.89
C PRO A 156 -3.39 -16.77 -17.45
N ALA A 157 -2.84 -17.36 -18.52
CA ALA A 157 -1.54 -16.98 -19.06
C ALA A 157 -1.47 -15.52 -19.54
N ASP A 158 -2.59 -14.98 -20.03
CA ASP A 158 -2.74 -13.58 -20.41
C ASP A 158 -2.66 -12.65 -19.19
N LEU A 159 -3.34 -12.99 -18.08
CA LEU A 159 -3.20 -12.26 -16.81
C LEU A 159 -1.79 -12.39 -16.25
N GLN A 160 -1.19 -13.59 -16.30
CA GLN A 160 0.19 -13.83 -15.89
C GLN A 160 1.19 -12.99 -16.72
N ALA A 161 0.95 -12.81 -18.02
CA ALA A 161 1.79 -11.96 -18.86
C ALA A 161 1.73 -10.47 -18.47
N THR A 162 0.67 -10.03 -17.79
CA THR A 162 0.59 -8.66 -17.24
C THR A 162 1.37 -8.48 -15.94
N CYS A 163 1.74 -9.57 -15.27
CA CYS A 163 2.55 -9.56 -14.04
C CYS A 163 4.01 -9.23 -14.37
N VAL A 164 4.27 -7.94 -14.60
CA VAL A 164 5.60 -7.41 -14.90
C VAL A 164 5.91 -6.19 -14.03
N ASN A 165 7.14 -6.14 -13.53
CA ASN A 165 7.66 -4.94 -12.87
C ASN A 165 8.09 -3.93 -13.95
N GLN A 166 7.48 -2.75 -13.93
CA GLN A 166 7.84 -1.63 -14.80
C GLN A 166 8.05 -0.42 -13.89
N THR A 167 9.30 -0.23 -13.46
CA THR A 167 9.65 0.71 -12.40
C THR A 167 10.56 1.82 -12.89
N ALA A 168 10.50 2.96 -12.22
CA ALA A 168 11.35 4.11 -12.47
C ALA A 168 11.77 4.74 -11.14
N ASP A 169 12.88 5.48 -11.16
CA ASP A 169 13.24 6.37 -10.06
C ASP A 169 12.29 7.58 -10.06
N ASP A 170 12.03 8.16 -8.89
CA ASP A 170 11.16 9.32 -8.79
C ASP A 170 11.86 10.56 -9.34
N HIS A 171 11.30 11.13 -10.40
CA HIS A 171 11.74 12.39 -10.97
C HIS A 171 10.81 13.51 -10.48
N SER A 172 11.03 13.97 -9.26
CA SER A 172 10.43 15.21 -8.76
C SER A 172 11.09 16.42 -9.45
N SER A 173 10.83 16.63 -10.75
CA SER A 173 11.21 17.86 -11.46
C SER A 173 9.98 18.73 -11.70
N HIS A 174 9.65 19.56 -10.70
CA HIS A 174 8.92 20.78 -10.97
C HIS A 174 9.84 21.75 -11.72
N GLY A 175 9.77 21.72 -13.05
CA GLY A 175 10.45 22.66 -13.94
C GLY A 175 9.69 22.74 -15.26
N SER A 176 9.11 23.90 -15.54
CA SER A 176 8.39 24.16 -16.78
C SER A 176 9.25 23.97 -18.03
N ASN A 177 8.58 23.43 -19.06
CA ASN A 177 8.78 23.63 -20.51
C ASN A 177 9.29 22.42 -21.33
N SER A 178 8.55 22.19 -22.42
CA SER A 178 8.60 21.18 -23.50
C SER A 178 9.97 20.70 -23.98
N THR A 179 10.09 19.44 -24.43
CA THR A 179 10.06 19.00 -25.86
C THR A 179 10.05 17.46 -25.97
N ASN A 180 9.42 16.94 -27.03
CA ASN A 180 9.21 15.52 -27.37
C ASN A 180 10.44 14.89 -28.06
N SER A 181 10.84 13.65 -27.69
CA SER A 181 10.98 12.45 -28.57
C SER A 181 12.00 11.39 -28.08
N THR A 182 11.47 10.18 -27.89
CA THR A 182 12.01 8.82 -28.16
C THR A 182 13.52 8.52 -28.08
N THR A 183 13.93 7.60 -27.20
CA THR A 183 14.35 6.21 -27.49
C THR A 183 15.07 5.55 -26.29
N GLY A 184 14.78 4.27 -26.03
CA GLY A 184 15.78 3.31 -25.54
C GLY A 184 15.67 2.83 -24.08
N GLY A 185 15.53 1.50 -23.93
CA GLY A 185 16.13 0.77 -22.82
C GLY A 185 15.18 0.08 -21.84
N SER A 186 14.53 -1.00 -22.27
CA SER A 186 13.94 -1.99 -21.35
C SER A 186 15.04 -2.58 -20.47
N SER A 187 15.11 -2.16 -19.21
CA SER A 187 15.89 -2.84 -18.17
C SER A 187 14.92 -3.56 -17.24
N ALA A 188 14.84 -4.88 -17.38
CA ALA A 188 14.15 -5.75 -16.46
C ALA A 188 14.93 -5.76 -15.13
N GLY A 189 14.59 -4.85 -14.23
CA GLY A 189 15.08 -4.83 -12.86
C GLY A 189 14.16 -5.69 -11.97
N SER A 190 14.67 -6.81 -11.49
CA SER A 190 14.01 -7.61 -10.45
C SER A 190 14.01 -6.83 -9.13
N GLY A 191 12.94 -6.07 -8.88
CA GLY A 191 12.60 -5.61 -7.54
C GLY A 191 12.17 -6.81 -6.69
N SER A 192 13.09 -7.33 -5.90
CA SER A 192 12.80 -8.34 -4.89
C SER A 192 12.59 -7.63 -3.56
N LEU A 193 11.37 -7.70 -3.06
CA LEU A 193 11.04 -7.27 -1.71
C LEU A 193 11.66 -8.29 -0.74
N GLY A 194 12.74 -7.89 -0.08
CA GLY A 194 13.44 -8.72 0.89
C GLY A 194 12.65 -8.87 2.20
N ASN A 195 12.64 -10.09 2.74
CA ASN A 195 12.14 -10.37 4.09
C ASN A 195 13.15 -9.85 5.12
N VAL A 196 12.76 -8.95 6.02
CA VAL A 196 13.58 -8.54 7.15
C VAL A 196 13.08 -9.23 8.42
N GLU A 197 13.95 -10.07 8.98
CA GLU A 197 13.79 -10.72 10.28
C GLU A 197 13.83 -9.67 11.40
N GLN A 198 12.84 -9.73 12.30
CA GLN A 198 12.64 -8.75 13.36
C GLN A 198 13.80 -8.77 14.37
N ARG A 199 14.47 -7.63 14.54
CA ARG A 199 15.20 -7.31 15.79
C ARG A 199 14.54 -6.10 16.45
N PRO A 200 14.24 -6.15 17.77
CA PRO A 200 13.54 -5.07 18.44
C PRO A 200 14.47 -3.85 18.62
N LEU A 201 14.11 -2.74 18.00
CA LEU A 201 14.74 -1.43 18.21
C LEU A 201 14.01 -0.71 19.35
N ILE A 202 14.60 -0.73 20.54
CA ILE A 202 14.26 0.18 21.62
C ILE A 202 14.88 1.53 21.28
N ALA A 203 14.06 2.50 20.84
CA ALA A 203 14.47 3.88 20.67
C ALA A 203 13.92 4.74 21.81
N ALA A 204 14.82 5.28 22.63
CA ALA A 204 14.52 6.10 23.79
C ALA A 204 13.99 7.49 23.37
N LEU A 205 12.90 7.93 24.02
CA LEU A 205 12.34 9.27 23.98
C LEU A 205 13.27 10.26 24.72
N ALA A 206 13.73 11.30 24.02
CA ALA A 206 14.30 12.49 24.66
C ALA A 206 13.44 13.71 24.30
N VAL A 207 12.52 14.07 25.21
CA VAL A 207 11.75 15.32 25.16
C VAL A 207 12.64 16.45 25.66
N GLY A 208 13.06 17.34 24.74
CA GLY A 208 13.76 18.57 25.07
C GLY A 208 12.80 19.63 25.59
N VAL A 209 12.75 19.80 26.90
CA VAL A 209 12.16 20.98 27.56
C VAL A 209 13.21 22.09 27.54
N PHE A 210 12.94 23.19 26.84
CA PHE A 210 13.61 24.47 27.12
C PHE A 210 12.55 25.56 27.26
N GLY A 211 12.24 25.85 28.52
CA GLY A 211 11.59 27.09 28.91
C GLY A 211 12.63 28.10 29.37
N ALA A 212 12.29 29.37 29.14
CA ALA A 212 12.40 30.51 30.06
C ALA A 212 13.27 31.71 29.62
N LEU A 213 12.72 32.88 30.01
CA LEU A 213 13.23 34.27 29.99
C LEU A 213 13.19 34.98 28.62
N LEU A 214 12.68 36.21 28.47
CA LEU A 214 12.63 37.34 29.40
C LEU A 214 11.31 38.13 29.27
N GLY A 215 10.76 38.53 30.41
CA GLY A 215 10.02 39.78 30.57
C GLY A 215 10.81 40.69 31.51
N LEU A 216 11.13 41.91 31.09
CA LEU A 216 11.17 43.15 31.89
C LEU A 216 11.75 44.30 31.03
N LEU A 217 10.85 45.20 30.61
CA LEU A 217 10.92 46.68 30.57
C LEU A 217 9.93 47.23 29.53
#